data_AF-A0A060BZR3-F1
#
_entry.id   AF-A0A060BZR3-F1
#
_cell.length_a   1.000
_cell.length_b   1.000
_cell.length_c   1.000
_cell.angle_alpha   90.00
_cell.angle_beta   90.00
_cell.angle_gamma   90.00
#
_symmetry.space_group_name_H-M   'P 1'
#
loop_
_entity.id
_entity.type
_entity.pdbx_description
1 polymer ?
#
loop_
_entity_poly.entity_id
_entity_poly.type
_entity_poly.pdbx_seq_one_letter_code
_entity_poly.pdbx_strand_id
1 'polypeptide(L)'
;MAALAGCGIHNALIEINGPEVPILDGSAMQFVEGILAKGIRPLSAPLRAFRILKTVEVQDGLAWARLEPAERMEMDFHIDFTDAAIGRQSRRMSLANGAFVRELCDSRTFCRQADVDLMQANGLALGGTLENAV
;
A
#
# COMPACT_ATOMS: atom_id res chain seq x y z
N MET A 1 -1.49 -0.37 -7.00
CA MET A 1 -0.10 0.16 -7.10
C MET A 1 0.90 -0.61 -6.25
N ALA A 2 0.64 -0.85 -4.95
CA ALA A 2 1.58 -1.56 -4.07
C ALA A 2 2.05 -2.92 -4.62
N ALA A 3 1.13 -3.73 -5.18
CA ALA A 3 1.47 -5.00 -5.83
C ALA A 3 2.48 -4.85 -6.99
N LEU A 4 2.34 -3.80 -7.81
CA LEU A 4 3.28 -3.53 -8.91
C LEU A 4 4.68 -3.23 -8.35
N ALA A 5 4.78 -2.32 -7.38
CA ALA A 5 6.04 -1.96 -6.75
C ALA A 5 6.69 -3.15 -6.05
N GLY A 6 5.89 -3.91 -5.28
CA GLY A 6 6.35 -5.09 -4.54
C GLY A 6 6.79 -6.26 -5.44
N CYS A 7 6.23 -6.37 -6.65
CA CYS A 7 6.64 -7.35 -7.65
C CYS A 7 7.71 -6.81 -8.62
N GLY A 8 8.15 -5.56 -8.49
CA GLY A 8 9.13 -4.97 -9.40
C GLY A 8 8.62 -4.74 -10.83
N ILE A 9 7.32 -4.46 -10.98
CA ILE A 9 6.72 -4.11 -12.27
C ILE A 9 6.88 -2.61 -12.53
N HIS A 10 7.67 -2.29 -13.56
CA HIS A 10 8.00 -0.90 -13.91
C HIS A 10 7.18 -0.37 -15.09
N ASN A 11 6.69 -1.26 -15.94
CA ASN A 11 5.90 -0.92 -17.12
C ASN A 11 4.70 -1.86 -17.17
N ALA A 12 3.49 -1.31 -17.13
CA ALA A 12 2.25 -2.04 -17.25
C ALA A 12 1.18 -1.14 -17.88
N LEU A 13 0.30 -1.76 -18.67
CA LEU A 13 -0.98 -1.16 -19.05
C LEU A 13 -2.03 -1.74 -18.10
N ILE A 14 -2.81 -0.88 -17.45
CA ILE A 14 -3.91 -1.28 -16.59
C ILE A 14 -5.18 -0.75 -17.22
N GLU A 15 -6.03 -1.66 -17.67
CA GLU A 15 -7.34 -1.33 -18.24
C GLU A 15 -8.43 -1.68 -17.22
N ILE A 16 -9.32 -0.73 -16.98
CA ILE A 16 -10.40 -0.85 -15.99
C ILE A 16 -11.68 -0.46 -16.70
N ASN A 17 -12.67 -1.35 -16.65
CA ASN A 17 -14.01 -1.04 -17.14
C ASN A 17 -14.88 -0.61 -15.96
N GLY A 18 -14.72 0.65 -15.56
CA GLY A 18 -15.38 1.25 -14.40
C GLY A 18 -14.63 2.50 -13.93
N PRO A 19 -15.20 3.25 -12.98
CA PRO A 19 -14.57 4.46 -12.47
C PRO A 19 -13.39 4.19 -11.53
N GLU A 20 -13.27 2.97 -10.99
CA GLU A 20 -12.34 2.63 -9.90
C GLU A 20 -11.72 1.24 -10.06
N VAL A 21 -10.53 1.07 -9.45
CA VAL A 21 -9.88 -0.24 -9.32
C VAL A 21 -10.69 -1.12 -8.36
N PRO A 22 -10.93 -2.42 -8.68
CA PRO A 22 -11.66 -3.30 -7.78
C PRO A 22 -10.94 -3.45 -6.44
N ILE A 23 -11.69 -3.38 -5.34
CA ILE A 23 -11.16 -3.48 -3.96
C ILE A 23 -10.71 -4.90 -3.59
N LEU A 24 -11.27 -5.92 -4.28
CA LEU A 24 -11.02 -7.33 -4.00
C LEU A 24 -11.26 -7.66 -2.52
N ASP A 25 -10.28 -8.22 -1.82
CA ASP A 25 -10.34 -8.50 -0.38
C ASP A 25 -9.84 -7.34 0.49
N GLY A 26 -9.54 -6.18 -0.11
CA GLY A 26 -9.00 -5.02 0.57
C GLY A 26 -7.48 -5.04 0.73
N SER A 27 -6.78 -6.07 0.25
CA SER A 27 -5.33 -6.19 0.28
C SER A 27 -4.72 -6.12 -1.11
N ALA A 28 -3.40 -6.32 -1.21
CA ALA A 28 -2.70 -6.46 -2.48
C ALA A 28 -2.54 -7.91 -2.94
N MET A 29 -2.96 -8.90 -2.13
CA MET A 29 -2.61 -10.31 -2.28
C MET A 29 -3.04 -10.87 -3.64
N GLN A 30 -4.32 -10.72 -3.99
CA GLN A 30 -4.86 -11.25 -5.23
C GLN A 30 -4.19 -10.62 -6.48
N PHE A 31 -3.80 -9.35 -6.41
CA PHE A 31 -3.03 -8.73 -7.49
C PHE A 31 -1.62 -9.33 -7.60
N VAL A 32 -0.96 -9.56 -6.47
CA VAL A 32 0.37 -10.20 -6.42
C VAL A 32 0.31 -11.61 -6.99
N GLU A 33 -0.68 -12.42 -6.58
CA GLU A 33 -0.90 -13.77 -7.09
C GLU A 33 -1.06 -13.77 -8.61
N GLY A 34 -1.89 -12.87 -9.14
CA GLY A 34 -2.09 -12.72 -10.59
C GLY A 34 -0.81 -12.37 -11.34
N ILE A 35 0.02 -11.47 -10.79
CA ILE A 35 1.31 -11.09 -11.38
C ILE A 35 2.28 -12.26 -11.37
N LEU A 36 2.45 -12.94 -10.23
CA LEU A 36 3.39 -14.05 -10.08
C LEU A 36 2.99 -15.25 -10.94
N ALA A 37 1.69 -15.54 -11.06
CA ALA A 37 1.19 -16.63 -11.89
C ALA A 37 1.45 -16.42 -13.38
N LYS A 38 1.46 -15.16 -13.86
CA LYS A 38 1.78 -14.82 -15.26
C LYS A 38 3.27 -14.63 -15.50
N GLY A 39 4.03 -14.30 -14.45
CA GLY A 39 5.46 -14.04 -14.53
C GLY A 39 5.78 -12.64 -15.04
N ILE A 40 7.08 -12.33 -15.03
CA ILE A 40 7.60 -10.99 -15.34
C ILE A 40 8.48 -11.08 -16.58
N ARG A 41 8.24 -10.21 -17.56
CA ARG A 41 9.08 -10.10 -18.75
C ARG A 41 10.21 -9.09 -18.52
N PRO A 42 11.49 -9.50 -18.52
CA PRO A 42 12.61 -8.57 -18.47
C PRO A 42 12.67 -7.76 -19.77
N LEU A 43 13.03 -6.49 -19.66
CA LEU A 43 13.24 -5.60 -20.81
C LEU A 43 14.72 -5.25 -20.88
N SER A 44 15.26 -5.14 -22.10
CA SER A 44 16.64 -4.72 -22.34
C SER A 44 16.80 -3.19 -22.23
N ALA A 45 16.41 -2.65 -21.08
CA ALA A 45 16.56 -1.24 -20.75
C ALA A 45 17.01 -1.09 -19.29
N PRO A 46 17.88 -0.13 -18.96
CA PRO A 46 18.32 0.08 -17.59
C PRO A 46 17.14 0.53 -16.72
N LEU A 47 17.11 0.03 -15.49
CA LEU A 47 16.17 0.50 -14.49
C LEU A 47 16.55 1.91 -14.03
N ARG A 48 15.56 2.80 -13.93
CA ARG A 48 15.70 4.12 -13.30
C ARG A 48 15.07 4.07 -11.91
N ALA A 49 15.83 4.50 -10.91
CA ALA A 49 15.37 4.62 -9.53
C ALA A 49 15.73 6.00 -8.99
N PHE A 50 14.92 6.49 -8.04
CA PHE A 50 15.23 7.72 -7.32
C PHE A 50 16.14 7.41 -6.13
N ARG A 51 17.24 8.15 -6.02
CA ARG A 51 18.09 8.15 -4.84
C ARG A 51 17.83 9.42 -4.05
N ILE A 52 17.48 9.27 -2.78
CA ILE A 52 17.33 10.41 -1.86
C ILE A 52 18.71 10.92 -1.49
N LEU A 53 18.99 12.18 -1.81
CA LEU A 53 20.30 12.82 -1.57
C LEU A 53 20.30 13.72 -0.34
N LYS A 54 19.12 14.23 0.04
CA LYS A 54 18.91 15.09 1.20
C LYS A 54 17.57 14.75 1.83
N THR A 55 17.48 14.94 3.13
CA THR A 55 16.23 14.74 3.87
C THR A 55 15.17 15.72 3.40
N VAL A 56 13.97 15.21 3.15
CA VAL A 56 12.77 15.98 2.82
C VAL A 56 11.66 15.53 3.77
N GLU A 57 11.04 16.48 4.45
CA GLU A 57 9.96 16.23 5.40
C GLU A 57 8.78 17.14 5.08
N VAL A 58 7.58 16.59 5.18
CA VAL A 58 6.32 17.32 5.13
C VAL A 58 5.53 17.03 6.39
N GLN A 59 4.88 18.05 6.94
CA GLN A 59 4.10 17.95 8.17
C GLN A 59 2.73 18.62 7.98
N ASP A 60 1.69 17.97 8.49
CA ASP A 60 0.33 18.49 8.59
C ASP A 60 -0.25 18.16 9.97
N GLY A 61 -0.32 19.17 10.84
CA GLY A 61 -0.67 19.01 12.25
C GLY A 61 0.26 18.03 12.97
N LEU A 62 -0.30 16.92 13.44
CA LEU A 62 0.43 15.85 14.14
C LEU A 62 1.02 14.79 13.19
N ALA A 63 0.59 14.77 11.93
CA ALA A 63 1.08 13.81 10.93
C ALA A 63 2.30 14.37 10.20
N TRP A 64 3.25 13.50 9.87
CA TRP A 64 4.40 13.85 9.04
C TRP A 64 4.82 12.67 8.16
N ALA A 65 5.51 12.98 7.07
CA ALA A 65 6.16 12.00 6.21
C ALA A 65 7.56 12.50 5.85
N ARG A 66 8.56 11.62 5.93
CA ARG A 66 9.96 11.95 5.68
C ARG A 66 10.62 10.94 4.75
N LEU A 67 11.43 11.46 3.84
CA LEU A 67 12.40 10.69 3.05
C LEU A 67 13.80 11.08 3.49
N GLU A 68 14.65 10.10 3.79
CA GLU A 68 16.04 10.30 4.21
C GLU A 68 17.01 9.56 3.28
N PRO A 69 18.24 10.05 3.10
CA PRO A 69 19.27 9.31 2.39
C PRO A 69 19.51 7.94 3.04
N ALA A 70 19.42 6.87 2.25
CA ALA A 70 19.65 5.51 2.70
C ALA A 70 20.32 4.68 1.60
N GLU A 71 21.08 3.65 1.98
CA GLU A 71 21.69 2.71 1.03
C GLU A 71 20.68 1.69 0.48
N ARG A 72 19.59 1.46 1.22
CA ARG A 72 18.54 0.50 0.90
C ARG A 72 17.17 1.13 1.12
N MET A 73 16.16 0.59 0.44
CA MET A 73 14.78 0.99 0.67
C MET A 73 14.30 0.40 1.99
N GLU A 74 14.00 1.28 2.93
CA GLU A 74 13.39 0.96 4.22
C GLU A 74 12.12 1.77 4.38
N MET A 75 11.18 1.22 5.16
CA MET A 75 9.95 1.90 5.53
C MET A 75 9.81 1.82 7.04
N ASP A 76 9.57 2.97 7.66
CA ASP A 76 9.24 3.11 9.07
C ASP A 76 7.88 3.79 9.16
N PHE A 77 6.90 3.11 9.76
CA PHE A 77 5.52 3.56 9.79
C PHE A 77 4.97 3.52 11.21
N HIS A 78 4.26 4.58 11.57
CA HIS A 78 3.66 4.75 12.89
C HIS A 78 2.17 5.06 12.73
N ILE A 79 1.36 4.42 13.55
CA ILE A 79 -0.06 4.73 13.71
C ILE A 79 -0.35 5.00 15.18
N ASP A 80 -1.30 5.88 15.44
CA ASP A 80 -1.75 6.24 16.79
C ASP A 80 -3.26 6.45 16.76
N PHE A 81 -4.00 5.37 16.99
CA PHE A 81 -5.47 5.38 17.06
C PHE A 81 -5.91 5.34 18.52
N THR A 82 -6.95 6.12 18.84
CA THR A 82 -7.55 6.15 20.18
C THR A 82 -8.27 4.85 20.53
N ASP A 83 -8.71 4.09 19.53
CA ASP A 83 -9.36 2.81 19.71
C ASP A 83 -8.36 1.74 20.17
N ALA A 84 -8.60 1.13 21.33
CA ALA A 84 -7.69 0.17 21.95
C ALA A 84 -7.43 -1.08 21.10
N ALA A 85 -8.34 -1.43 20.17
CA ALA A 85 -8.15 -2.55 19.26
C ALA A 85 -7.02 -2.30 18.24
N ILE A 86 -6.75 -1.03 17.91
CA ILE A 86 -5.69 -0.62 16.98
C ILE A 86 -4.52 -0.02 17.77
N GLY A 87 -4.81 0.97 18.60
CA GLY A 87 -3.85 1.62 19.49
C GLY A 87 -2.70 2.28 18.75
N ARG A 88 -1.58 2.38 19.46
CA ARG A 88 -0.32 2.89 18.92
C ARG A 88 0.57 1.74 18.46
N GLN A 89 0.98 1.78 17.20
CA GLN A 89 1.85 0.77 16.63
C GLN A 89 2.98 1.43 15.84
N SER A 90 4.11 0.72 15.76
CA SER A 90 5.27 1.12 14.96
C SER A 90 5.84 -0.09 14.25
N ARG A 91 6.16 0.04 12.97
CA ARG A 91 6.81 -1.02 12.22
C ARG A 91 7.87 -0.43 11.30
N ARG A 92 9.10 -0.91 11.47
CA ARG A 92 10.23 -0.63 10.59
C ARG A 92 10.66 -1.90 9.87
N MET A 93 10.86 -1.84 8.56
CA MET A 93 11.34 -2.97 7.77
C MET A 93 12.13 -2.54 6.53
N SER A 94 13.00 -3.42 6.05
CA SER A 94 13.55 -3.31 4.71
C SER A 94 12.55 -3.84 3.69
N LEU A 95 12.34 -3.11 2.60
CA LEU A 95 11.47 -3.53 1.51
C LEU A 95 12.20 -4.35 0.43
N ALA A 96 13.45 -4.73 0.69
CA ALA A 96 14.26 -5.51 -0.23
C ALA A 96 13.83 -6.99 -0.31
N ASN A 97 14.30 -7.68 -1.35
CA ASN A 97 14.25 -9.14 -1.47
C ASN A 97 12.84 -9.76 -1.29
N GLY A 98 11.80 -9.09 -1.79
CA GLY A 98 10.42 -9.60 -1.72
C GLY A 98 9.78 -9.54 -0.33
N ALA A 99 10.30 -8.73 0.59
CA ALA A 99 9.68 -8.53 1.91
C ALA A 99 8.21 -8.12 1.80
N PHE A 100 7.85 -7.25 0.85
CA PHE A 100 6.46 -6.86 0.60
C PHE A 100 5.54 -8.06 0.36
N VAL A 101 5.94 -8.99 -0.53
CA VAL A 101 5.13 -10.17 -0.88
C VAL A 101 4.99 -11.13 0.29
N ARG A 102 5.97 -11.19 1.19
CA ARG A 102 5.92 -12.10 2.34
C ARG A 102 5.22 -11.52 3.56
N GLU A 103 5.28 -10.21 3.75
CA GLU A 103 4.96 -9.58 5.04
C GLU A 103 3.87 -8.51 5.01
N LEU A 104 3.47 -8.05 3.81
CA LEU A 104 2.57 -6.91 3.66
C LEU A 104 1.43 -7.15 2.66
N CYS A 105 1.57 -8.04 1.68
CA CYS A 105 0.61 -8.08 0.59
C CYS A 105 -0.79 -8.54 1.02
N ASP A 106 -0.90 -9.32 2.08
CA ASP A 106 -2.15 -9.84 2.67
C ASP A 106 -2.76 -8.92 3.75
N SER A 107 -2.12 -7.79 4.04
CA SER A 107 -2.65 -6.80 4.97
C SER A 107 -3.84 -6.06 4.33
N ARG A 108 -5.04 -6.38 4.79
CA ARG A 108 -6.30 -5.78 4.34
C ARG A 108 -6.49 -4.37 4.89
N THR A 109 -7.19 -3.52 4.13
CA THR A 109 -7.67 -2.23 4.62
C THR A 109 -8.61 -2.40 5.81
N PHE A 110 -8.68 -1.38 6.65
CA PHE A 110 -9.58 -1.35 7.81
C PHE A 110 -10.24 0.01 7.92
N CYS A 111 -11.40 0.05 8.58
CA CYS A 111 -12.09 1.30 8.90
C CYS A 111 -12.88 1.13 10.19
N ARG A 112 -13.09 2.23 10.93
CA ARG A 112 -14.01 2.17 12.07
C ARG A 112 -15.45 2.16 11.54
N GLN A 113 -16.32 1.34 12.12
CA GLN A 113 -17.71 1.24 11.69
C GLN A 113 -18.41 2.61 11.63
N ALA A 114 -18.20 3.47 12.63
CA ALA A 114 -18.79 4.81 12.65
C ALA A 114 -18.33 5.69 11.47
N ASP A 115 -17.09 5.54 11.02
CA ASP A 115 -16.57 6.27 9.85
C ASP A 115 -17.18 5.71 8.56
N VAL A 116 -17.39 4.38 8.47
CA VAL A 116 -18.09 3.73 7.34
C VAL A 116 -19.52 4.22 7.24
N ASP A 117 -20.26 4.25 8.34
CA ASP A 117 -21.65 4.72 8.36
C ASP A 117 -21.76 6.17 7.87
N LEU A 118 -20.82 7.03 8.30
CA LEU A 118 -20.73 8.41 7.83
C LEU A 118 -20.38 8.50 6.34
N MET A 119 -19.41 7.71 5.88
CA MET A 119 -19.04 7.65 4.47
C MET A 119 -20.23 7.22 3.60
N GLN A 120 -20.93 6.16 3.98
CA GLN A 120 -22.09 5.64 3.26
C GLN A 120 -23.24 6.66 3.21
N ALA A 121 -23.51 7.36 4.32
CA ALA A 121 -24.49 8.45 4.35
C ALA A 121 -24.14 9.60 3.39
N ASN A 122 -22.87 9.76 3.02
CA ASN A 122 -22.37 10.76 2.07
C ASN A 122 -22.07 10.16 0.67
N GLY A 123 -22.53 8.94 0.38
CA GLY A 123 -22.34 8.31 -0.93
C GLY A 123 -20.95 7.74 -1.19
N LEU A 124 -20.14 7.53 -0.15
CA LEU A 124 -18.80 6.96 -0.20
C LEU A 124 -18.79 5.53 0.39
N ALA A 125 -17.74 4.75 0.10
CA ALA A 125 -17.57 3.39 0.62
C ALA A 125 -18.77 2.45 0.37
N LEU A 126 -19.52 2.67 -0.72
CA LEU A 126 -20.76 1.95 -1.03
C LEU A 126 -20.54 0.45 -1.35
N GLY A 127 -19.33 0.07 -1.76
CA GLY A 127 -18.93 -1.32 -1.98
C GLY A 127 -18.22 -1.97 -0.79
N GLY A 128 -18.09 -1.28 0.34
CA GLY A 128 -17.40 -1.78 1.53
C GLY A 128 -18.20 -2.86 2.25
N THR A 129 -17.56 -3.98 2.58
CA THR A 129 -18.13 -5.11 3.30
C THR A 129 -17.06 -5.76 4.19
N LEU A 130 -17.46 -6.64 5.12
CA LEU A 130 -16.50 -7.40 5.94
C LEU A 130 -15.63 -8.38 5.12
N GLU A 131 -16.02 -8.67 3.87
CA GLU A 131 -15.21 -9.49 2.96
C GLU A 131 -14.00 -8.73 2.41
N ASN A 132 -14.08 -7.40 2.36
CA ASN A 132 -13.08 -6.54 1.73
C ASN A 132 -12.50 -5.44 2.64
N ALA A 133 -12.89 -5.42 3.91
CA ALA A 133 -12.34 -4.56 4.94
C ALA A 133 -12.43 -5.25 6.30
N VAL A 134 -11.47 -4.96 7.17
CA VAL A 134 -11.47 -5.35 8.59
C VAL A 134 -12.23 -4.33 9.42
#